data_AF-A0A6P4A9V8-F1
#
_entry.id   AF-A0A6P4A9V8-F1
#
_cell.length_a   1.000
_cell.length_b   1.000
_cell.length_c   1.000
_cell.angle_alpha   90.00
_cell.angle_beta   90.00
_cell.angle_gamma   90.00
#
_symmetry.space_group_name_H-M   'P 1'
#
loop_
_entity.id
_entity.type
_entity.pdbx_description
1 polymer ?
#
loop_
_entity_poly.entity_id
_entity_poly.type
_entity_poly.pdbx_seq_one_letter_code
_entity_poly.pdbx_strand_id
1 'polypeptide(L)'
;MSNFSAISFSLLQHGVNMVAPMLIQPVTRWPFFAFLGGAMFCLLASSACHLLSCHSENLSYVMLRLDYAGIAALISTSFYPPVYYSFMCNPFFCYLYLGFITILGIGTMIFSLIPEFQKPRFRVFRTTLFFGMGMSGVAPIIHKLVLYHNKPEAIETAQYEVVMGVLYGLGALIYATRIPERWMPGKFDIAGHSHQLFHVLVVAGAYTHYQAGLIYLRWRDSQGC
;
A
#
# COMPACT_ATOMS: atom_id res chain seq x y z
N MET A 1 40.68 34.31 -29.48
CA MET A 1 40.61 34.00 -28.03
C MET A 1 39.22 33.55 -27.56
N SER A 2 38.18 33.54 -28.41
CA SER A 2 36.79 33.22 -28.04
C SER A 2 36.40 31.73 -28.05
N ASN A 3 37.12 30.87 -28.81
CA ASN A 3 36.76 29.45 -28.93
C ASN A 3 37.24 28.59 -27.73
N PHE A 4 38.28 29.01 -27.00
CA PHE A 4 38.83 28.25 -25.89
C PHE A 4 37.95 28.33 -24.63
N SER A 5 37.30 29.48 -24.41
CA SER A 5 36.36 29.70 -23.31
C SER A 5 35.06 28.92 -23.48
N ALA A 6 34.55 28.78 -24.72
CA ALA A 6 33.35 28.00 -25.02
C ALA A 6 33.55 26.49 -24.79
N ILE A 7 34.71 25.97 -25.18
CA ILE A 7 35.07 24.56 -24.96
C ILE A 7 35.25 24.29 -23.47
N SER A 8 35.93 25.16 -22.73
CA SER A 8 36.06 25.05 -21.27
C SER A 8 34.71 25.08 -20.56
N PHE A 9 33.78 25.95 -20.96
CA PHE A 9 32.43 25.99 -20.42
C PHE A 9 31.63 24.71 -20.72
N SER A 10 31.73 24.18 -21.94
CA SER A 10 31.06 22.91 -22.29
C SER A 10 31.60 21.71 -21.53
N LEU A 11 32.92 21.65 -21.26
CA LEU A 11 33.55 20.59 -20.48
C LEU A 11 33.20 20.68 -19.00
N LEU A 12 33.10 21.90 -18.46
CA LEU A 12 32.60 22.15 -17.11
C LEU A 12 31.12 21.74 -17.00
N GLN A 13 30.28 22.08 -17.98
CA GLN A 13 28.88 21.68 -18.01
C GLN A 13 28.73 20.14 -18.08
N HIS A 14 29.54 19.47 -18.90
CA HIS A 14 29.57 18.00 -18.95
C HIS A 14 30.06 17.39 -17.64
N GLY A 15 31.09 17.97 -17.01
CA GLY A 15 31.58 17.55 -15.70
C GLY A 15 30.52 17.69 -14.60
N VAL A 16 29.82 18.83 -14.56
CA VAL A 16 28.71 19.07 -13.62
C VAL A 16 27.55 18.08 -13.87
N ASN A 17 27.20 17.82 -15.13
CA ASN A 17 26.17 16.84 -15.48
C ASN A 17 26.55 15.39 -15.16
N MET A 18 27.85 15.04 -15.14
CA MET A 18 28.33 13.72 -14.73
C MET A 18 28.48 13.58 -13.21
N VAL A 19 28.78 14.66 -12.49
CA VAL A 19 29.01 14.65 -11.04
C VAL A 19 27.71 14.83 -10.26
N ALA A 20 26.73 15.59 -10.77
CA ALA A 20 25.44 15.81 -10.11
C ALA A 20 24.68 14.51 -9.74
N PRO A 21 24.58 13.47 -10.61
CA PRO A 21 23.97 12.19 -10.24
C PRO A 21 24.79 11.38 -9.22
N MET A 22 26.10 11.62 -9.10
CA MET A 22 26.96 10.96 -8.11
C MET A 22 26.88 11.60 -6.71
N LEU A 23 26.38 12.84 -6.60
CA LEU A 23 26.22 13.55 -5.33
C LEU A 23 24.90 13.25 -4.63
N ILE A 24 23.89 12.75 -5.35
CA ILE A 24 22.59 12.40 -4.77
C ILE A 24 22.69 11.00 -4.17
N GLN A 25 22.79 10.96 -2.84
CA GLN A 25 22.68 9.68 -2.14
C GLN A 25 21.27 9.10 -2.37
N PRO A 26 21.17 7.79 -2.67
CA PRO A 26 19.88 7.15 -2.83
C PRO A 26 19.01 7.37 -1.58
N VAL A 27 17.71 7.64 -1.79
CA VAL A 27 16.77 7.82 -0.67
C VAL A 27 16.73 6.56 0.19
N THR A 28 16.26 6.59 1.43
CA THR A 28 16.11 5.34 2.19
C THR A 28 15.01 4.44 1.62
N ARG A 29 15.20 3.10 1.73
CA ARG A 29 14.29 2.08 1.17
C ARG A 29 13.43 1.40 2.25
N TRP A 30 13.61 1.76 3.53
CA TRP A 30 12.82 1.18 4.62
C TRP A 30 11.30 1.29 4.42
N PRO A 31 10.72 2.39 3.87
CA PRO A 31 9.28 2.48 3.66
C PRO A 31 8.79 1.43 2.65
N PHE A 32 9.55 1.24 1.58
CA PHE A 32 9.27 0.25 0.54
C PHE A 32 9.37 -1.18 1.07
N PHE A 33 10.41 -1.49 1.85
CA PHE A 33 10.55 -2.81 2.47
C PHE A 33 9.49 -3.07 3.55
N ALA A 34 9.05 -2.04 4.28
CA ALA A 34 7.94 -2.17 5.22
C ALA A 34 6.65 -2.57 4.50
N PHE A 35 6.32 -1.94 3.38
CA PHE A 35 5.20 -2.33 2.52
C PHE A 35 5.32 -3.78 2.05
N LEU A 36 6.47 -4.17 1.50
CA LEU A 36 6.70 -5.54 1.03
C LEU A 36 6.55 -6.56 2.17
N GLY A 37 7.12 -6.28 3.33
CA GLY A 37 7.00 -7.13 4.52
C GLY A 37 5.55 -7.27 4.98
N GLY A 38 4.78 -6.18 5.02
CA GLY A 38 3.36 -6.21 5.36
C GLY A 38 2.51 -6.97 4.33
N ALA A 39 2.79 -6.80 3.05
CA ALA A 39 2.14 -7.55 1.97
C ALA A 39 2.45 -9.05 2.05
N MET A 40 3.72 -9.42 2.24
CA MET A 40 4.13 -10.82 2.42
C MET A 40 3.46 -11.43 3.65
N PHE A 41 3.46 -10.73 4.79
CA PHE A 41 2.79 -11.20 6.00
C PHE A 41 1.29 -11.43 5.76
N CYS A 42 0.59 -10.49 5.13
CA CYS A 42 -0.83 -10.62 4.79
C CYS A 42 -1.10 -11.86 3.93
N LEU A 43 -0.36 -12.02 2.83
CA LEU A 43 -0.59 -13.12 1.87
C LEU A 43 -0.21 -14.48 2.47
N LEU A 44 0.85 -14.55 3.26
CA LEU A 44 1.24 -15.78 3.97
C LEU A 44 0.24 -16.15 5.06
N ALA A 45 -0.23 -15.18 5.86
CA ALA A 45 -1.23 -15.42 6.89
C ALA A 45 -2.55 -15.92 6.28
N SER A 46 -3.01 -15.29 5.20
CA SER A 46 -4.16 -15.72 4.41
C SER A 46 -3.99 -17.15 3.87
N SER A 47 -2.85 -17.44 3.25
CA SER A 47 -2.57 -18.76 2.68
C SER A 47 -2.53 -19.84 3.76
N ALA A 48 -1.85 -19.59 4.87
CA ALA A 48 -1.79 -20.51 6.00
C ALA A 48 -3.18 -20.72 6.62
N CYS A 49 -3.98 -19.67 6.76
CA CYS A 49 -5.34 -19.76 7.25
C CYS A 49 -6.18 -20.69 6.38
N HIS A 50 -6.24 -20.45 5.07
CA HIS A 50 -7.06 -21.26 4.18
C HIS A 50 -6.55 -22.68 4.02
N LEU A 51 -5.24 -22.91 4.07
CA LEU A 51 -4.65 -24.25 4.02
C LEU A 51 -4.98 -25.07 5.28
N LEU A 52 -4.93 -24.44 6.46
CA LEU A 52 -5.05 -25.12 7.77
C LEU A 52 -6.47 -25.05 8.37
N SER A 53 -7.42 -24.40 7.68
CA SER A 53 -8.79 -24.17 8.16
C SER A 53 -9.56 -25.46 8.48
N CYS A 54 -9.24 -26.58 7.83
CA CYS A 54 -9.91 -27.86 8.02
C CYS A 54 -9.28 -28.76 9.10
N HIS A 55 -8.13 -28.36 9.68
CA HIS A 55 -7.37 -29.20 10.60
C HIS A 55 -8.03 -29.30 11.99
N SER A 56 -8.37 -28.17 12.62
CA SER A 56 -9.12 -28.14 13.88
C SER A 56 -9.80 -26.79 14.09
N GLU A 57 -10.87 -26.77 14.88
CA GLU A 57 -11.62 -25.54 15.18
C GLU A 57 -10.74 -24.46 15.84
N ASN A 58 -9.91 -24.86 16.81
CA ASN A 58 -8.99 -23.94 17.50
C ASN A 58 -7.95 -23.35 16.52
N LEU A 59 -7.32 -24.19 15.70
CA LEU A 59 -6.33 -23.71 14.74
C LEU A 59 -6.96 -22.76 13.70
N SER A 60 -8.11 -23.14 13.15
CA SER A 60 -8.87 -22.32 12.22
C SER A 60 -9.25 -20.96 12.85
N TYR A 61 -9.69 -20.97 14.11
CA TYR A 61 -10.03 -19.76 14.85
C TYR A 61 -8.83 -18.82 15.05
N VAL A 62 -7.65 -19.35 15.39
CA VAL A 62 -6.42 -18.56 15.54
C VAL A 62 -5.95 -18.02 14.20
N MET A 63 -5.95 -18.85 13.16
CA MET A 63 -5.48 -18.46 11.84
C MET A 63 -6.37 -17.39 11.19
N LEU A 64 -7.69 -17.45 11.38
CA LEU A 64 -8.61 -16.41 10.89
C LEU A 64 -8.32 -15.04 11.52
N ARG A 65 -7.90 -15.01 12.80
CA ARG A 65 -7.49 -13.77 13.47
C ARG A 65 -6.18 -13.22 12.92
N LEU A 66 -5.23 -14.11 12.62
CA LEU A 66 -3.98 -13.74 11.97
C LEU A 66 -4.21 -13.22 10.54
N ASP A 67 -5.14 -13.81 9.80
CA ASP A 67 -5.54 -13.34 8.47
C ASP A 67 -6.08 -11.91 8.52
N TYR A 68 -7.00 -11.60 9.44
CA TYR A 68 -7.47 -10.23 9.64
C TYR A 68 -6.37 -9.25 10.09
N ALA A 69 -5.45 -9.70 10.95
CA ALA A 69 -4.29 -8.88 11.33
C ALA A 69 -3.37 -8.63 10.13
N GLY A 70 -3.25 -9.59 9.21
CA GLY A 70 -2.57 -9.47 7.92
C GLY A 70 -3.11 -8.32 7.08
N ILE A 71 -4.44 -8.22 6.94
CA ILE A 71 -5.08 -7.12 6.21
C ILE A 71 -4.73 -5.76 6.83
N ALA A 72 -4.78 -5.65 8.17
CA ALA A 72 -4.42 -4.42 8.87
C ALA A 72 -2.95 -4.04 8.63
N ALA A 73 -2.05 -5.02 8.67
CA ALA A 73 -0.62 -4.83 8.41
C ALA A 73 -0.35 -4.37 6.97
N LEU A 74 -0.99 -4.99 5.97
CA LEU A 74 -0.87 -4.59 4.57
C LEU A 74 -1.36 -3.16 4.37
N ILE A 75 -2.55 -2.81 4.86
CA ILE A 75 -3.08 -1.44 4.70
C ILE A 75 -2.14 -0.45 5.38
N SER A 76 -1.75 -0.68 6.63
CA SER A 76 -0.89 0.25 7.37
C SER A 76 0.47 0.49 6.70
N THR A 77 1.15 -0.59 6.30
CA THR A 77 2.48 -0.51 5.72
C THR A 77 2.47 0.03 4.28
N SER A 78 1.36 -0.16 3.54
CA SER A 78 1.20 0.45 2.21
C SER A 78 1.14 1.98 2.23
N PHE A 79 0.87 2.60 3.38
CA PHE A 79 0.94 4.06 3.48
C PHE A 79 2.37 4.57 3.58
N TYR A 80 3.33 3.72 3.96
CA TYR A 80 4.68 4.18 4.27
C TYR A 80 5.40 4.71 3.04
N PRO A 81 5.47 4.01 1.89
CA PRO A 81 6.09 4.56 0.68
C PRO A 81 5.46 5.88 0.21
N PRO A 82 4.15 5.95 -0.09
CA PRO A 82 3.57 7.16 -0.68
C PRO A 82 3.64 8.35 0.27
N VAL A 83 3.44 8.15 1.59
CA VAL A 83 3.54 9.25 2.56
C VAL A 83 4.99 9.68 2.73
N TYR A 84 5.92 8.75 2.97
CA TYR A 84 7.31 9.12 3.20
C TYR A 84 7.91 9.81 1.98
N TYR A 85 7.76 9.24 0.78
CA TYR A 85 8.34 9.81 -0.43
C TYR A 85 7.61 11.06 -0.94
N SER A 86 6.36 11.29 -0.55
CA SER A 86 5.69 12.56 -0.87
C SER A 86 6.05 13.67 0.10
N PHE A 87 6.22 13.36 1.39
CA PHE A 87 6.34 14.36 2.45
C PHE A 87 7.72 14.38 3.13
N MET A 88 8.74 13.69 2.61
CA MET A 88 10.10 13.72 3.20
C MET A 88 10.70 15.13 3.31
N CYS A 89 10.26 16.07 2.46
CA CYS A 89 10.60 17.49 2.52
C CYS A 89 9.82 18.30 3.56
N ASN A 90 8.73 17.75 4.07
CA ASN A 90 7.85 18.39 5.05
C ASN A 90 7.65 17.44 6.23
N PRO A 91 8.60 17.42 7.19
CA PRO A 91 8.62 16.43 8.27
C PRO A 91 7.33 16.40 9.10
N PHE A 92 6.68 17.56 9.30
CA PHE A 92 5.44 17.65 10.05
C PHE A 92 4.33 16.77 9.43
N PHE A 93 4.04 16.94 8.14
CA PHE A 93 3.00 16.15 7.47
C PHE A 93 3.40 14.69 7.29
N CYS A 94 4.69 14.42 7.05
CA CYS A 94 5.21 13.06 7.00
C CYS A 94 4.92 12.29 8.30
N TYR A 95 5.32 12.86 9.44
CA TYR A 95 5.09 12.22 10.75
C TYR A 95 3.62 12.20 11.15
N LEU A 96 2.83 13.21 10.80
CA LEU A 96 1.40 13.23 11.06
C LEU A 96 0.69 12.05 10.39
N TYR A 97 0.87 11.89 9.08
CA TYR A 97 0.20 10.83 8.32
C TYR A 97 0.75 9.45 8.66
N LEU A 98 2.07 9.28 8.78
CA LEU A 98 2.67 8.00 9.20
C LEU A 98 2.26 7.62 10.61
N GLY A 99 2.30 8.56 11.56
CA GLY A 99 1.88 8.32 12.94
C GLY A 99 0.41 7.91 13.02
N PHE A 100 -0.46 8.64 12.32
CA PHE A 100 -1.89 8.35 12.28
C PHE A 100 -2.18 6.94 11.78
N ILE A 101 -1.65 6.55 10.61
CA ILE A 101 -1.91 5.23 10.06
C ILE A 101 -1.26 4.12 10.89
N THR A 102 -0.08 4.36 11.48
CA THR A 102 0.60 3.38 12.35
C THR A 102 -0.21 3.10 13.61
N ILE A 103 -0.71 4.14 14.29
CA ILE A 103 -1.56 4.00 15.48
C ILE A 103 -2.85 3.25 15.12
N LEU A 104 -3.50 3.64 14.02
CA LEU A 104 -4.73 3.00 13.57
C LEU A 104 -4.51 1.54 13.15
N GLY A 105 -3.38 1.24 12.50
CA GLY A 105 -2.96 -0.10 12.11
C GLY A 105 -2.67 -1.00 13.31
N ILE A 106 -1.91 -0.52 14.29
CA ILE A 106 -1.64 -1.26 15.53
C ILE A 106 -2.95 -1.51 16.29
N GLY A 107 -3.81 -0.49 16.42
CA GLY A 107 -5.11 -0.63 17.06
C GLY A 107 -5.98 -1.69 16.36
N THR A 108 -6.02 -1.68 15.03
CA THR A 108 -6.80 -2.63 14.24
C THR A 108 -6.23 -4.04 14.29
N MET A 109 -4.90 -4.20 14.33
CA MET A 109 -4.23 -5.49 14.54
C MET A 109 -4.57 -6.06 15.93
N ILE A 110 -4.42 -5.27 16.99
CA ILE A 110 -4.77 -5.70 18.36
C ILE A 110 -6.24 -6.09 18.43
N PHE A 111 -7.13 -5.27 17.87
CA PHE A 111 -8.56 -5.55 17.81
C PHE A 111 -8.84 -6.87 17.08
N SER A 112 -8.18 -7.11 15.94
CA SER A 112 -8.31 -8.34 15.15
C SER A 112 -7.78 -9.56 15.90
N LEU A 113 -6.73 -9.38 16.70
CA LEU A 113 -6.13 -10.42 17.51
C LEU A 113 -6.87 -10.67 18.82
N ILE A 114 -7.91 -9.93 19.22
CA ILE A 114 -8.65 -10.22 20.46
C ILE A 114 -9.87 -11.10 20.15
N PRO A 115 -10.06 -12.24 20.86
CA PRO A 115 -11.15 -13.20 20.61
C PRO A 115 -12.55 -12.57 20.62
N GLU A 116 -12.79 -11.68 21.59
CA GLU A 116 -14.08 -11.06 21.84
C GLU A 116 -14.58 -10.24 20.64
N PHE A 117 -13.64 -9.62 19.91
CA PHE A 117 -13.90 -8.75 18.78
C PHE A 117 -14.10 -9.49 17.45
N GLN A 118 -13.98 -10.82 17.45
CA GLN A 118 -14.33 -11.67 16.31
C GLN A 118 -15.79 -12.11 16.28
N LYS A 119 -16.53 -11.87 17.36
CA LYS A 119 -17.96 -12.20 17.44
C LYS A 119 -18.75 -11.46 16.35
N PRO A 120 -19.82 -12.06 15.79
CA PRO A 120 -20.62 -11.44 14.72
C PRO A 120 -21.11 -10.01 15.01
N ARG A 121 -21.35 -9.68 16.28
CA ARG A 121 -21.74 -8.34 16.73
C ARG A 121 -20.75 -7.23 16.34
N PHE A 122 -19.46 -7.55 16.20
CA PHE A 122 -18.41 -6.59 15.85
C PHE A 122 -18.06 -6.59 14.36
N ARG A 123 -18.78 -7.36 13.53
CA ARG A 123 -18.50 -7.46 12.09
C ARG A 123 -18.53 -6.09 11.40
N VAL A 124 -19.56 -5.29 11.69
CA VAL A 124 -19.72 -3.93 11.14
C VAL A 124 -18.58 -3.03 11.62
N PHE A 125 -18.28 -3.04 12.92
CA PHE A 125 -17.18 -2.25 13.47
C PHE A 125 -15.83 -2.58 12.82
N ARG A 126 -15.52 -3.87 12.65
CA ARG A 126 -14.31 -4.33 11.97
C ARG A 126 -14.23 -3.87 10.51
N THR A 127 -15.34 -3.99 9.77
CA THR A 127 -15.39 -3.52 8.37
C THR A 127 -15.23 -2.00 8.28
N THR A 128 -15.85 -1.24 9.20
CA THR A 128 -15.67 0.21 9.28
C THR A 128 -14.23 0.60 9.63
N LEU A 129 -13.53 -0.14 10.49
CA LEU A 129 -12.11 0.11 10.79
C LEU A 129 -11.23 -0.05 9.54
N PHE A 130 -11.33 -1.18 8.84
CA PHE A 130 -10.56 -1.41 7.62
C PHE A 130 -10.89 -0.40 6.53
N PHE A 131 -12.17 -0.09 6.35
CA PHE A 131 -12.61 0.93 5.40
C PHE A 131 -12.08 2.32 5.77
N GLY A 132 -12.16 2.70 7.05
CA GLY A 132 -11.64 3.97 7.56
C GLY A 132 -10.12 4.10 7.38
N MET A 133 -9.37 3.02 7.61
CA MET A 133 -7.94 2.98 7.31
C MET A 133 -7.69 3.25 5.82
N GLY A 134 -8.37 2.56 4.91
CA GLY A 134 -8.23 2.79 3.47
C GLY A 134 -8.60 4.22 3.05
N MET A 135 -9.74 4.72 3.52
CA MET A 135 -10.23 6.07 3.20
C MET A 135 -9.33 7.18 3.75
N SER A 136 -8.59 6.93 4.82
CA SER A 136 -7.63 7.90 5.35
C SER A 136 -6.52 8.27 4.35
N GLY A 137 -6.29 7.43 3.33
CA GLY A 137 -5.33 7.67 2.25
C GLY A 137 -5.74 8.79 1.30
N VAL A 138 -7.02 9.17 1.25
CA VAL A 138 -7.49 10.25 0.37
C VAL A 138 -6.84 11.59 0.73
N ALA A 139 -6.69 11.87 2.04
CA ALA A 139 -6.10 13.12 2.51
C ALA A 139 -4.63 13.33 2.06
N PRO A 140 -3.68 12.39 2.31
CA PRO A 140 -2.31 12.55 1.84
C PRO A 140 -2.18 12.56 0.31
N ILE A 141 -3.06 11.86 -0.43
CA ILE A 141 -3.05 11.90 -1.91
C ILE A 141 -3.42 13.29 -2.41
N ILE A 142 -4.52 13.88 -1.90
CA ILE A 142 -4.94 15.23 -2.27
C ILE A 142 -3.85 16.24 -1.90
N HIS A 143 -3.30 16.13 -0.69
CA HIS A 143 -2.26 17.03 -0.23
C HIS A 143 -0.98 16.92 -1.08
N LYS A 144 -0.55 15.71 -1.45
CA LYS A 144 0.55 15.47 -2.39
C LYS A 144 0.27 16.18 -3.73
N LEU A 145 -0.93 16.05 -4.27
CA LEU A 145 -1.31 16.66 -5.54
C LEU A 145 -1.32 18.20 -5.46
N VAL A 146 -1.75 18.79 -4.35
CA VAL A 146 -1.67 20.24 -4.15
C VAL A 146 -0.21 20.72 -4.19
N LEU A 147 0.70 20.03 -3.48
CA LEU A 147 2.11 20.39 -3.41
C LEU A 147 2.86 20.16 -4.73
N TYR A 148 2.55 19.08 -5.45
CA TYR A 148 3.32 18.60 -6.59
C TYR A 148 2.51 18.48 -7.88
N HIS A 149 1.46 19.29 -8.07
CA HIS A 149 0.60 19.24 -9.28
C HIS A 149 1.36 19.39 -10.60
N ASN A 150 2.52 20.06 -10.60
CA ASN A 150 3.37 20.24 -11.79
C ASN A 150 4.38 19.10 -12.01
N LYS A 151 4.40 18.08 -11.15
CA LYS A 151 5.33 16.95 -11.25
C LYS A 151 4.62 15.73 -11.86
N PRO A 152 5.05 15.22 -13.01
CA PRO A 152 4.40 14.08 -13.64
C PRO A 152 4.43 12.83 -12.75
N GLU A 153 5.48 12.64 -11.95
CA GLU A 153 5.63 11.50 -11.03
C GLU A 153 4.57 11.53 -9.92
N ALA A 154 4.19 12.72 -9.45
CA ALA A 154 3.15 12.87 -8.42
C ALA A 154 1.75 12.54 -8.97
N ILE A 155 1.48 12.91 -10.22
CA ILE A 155 0.22 12.59 -10.92
C ILE A 155 0.17 11.09 -11.21
N GLU A 156 1.24 10.54 -11.79
CA GLU A 156 1.32 9.11 -12.14
C GLU A 156 1.14 8.24 -10.90
N THR A 157 1.87 8.51 -9.82
CA THR A 157 1.70 7.76 -8.56
C THR A 157 0.29 7.91 -7.97
N ALA A 158 -0.34 9.09 -8.11
CA ALA A 158 -1.74 9.27 -7.69
C ALA A 158 -2.72 8.43 -8.51
N GLN A 159 -2.48 8.26 -9.81
CA GLN A 159 -3.29 7.37 -10.66
C GLN A 159 -3.16 5.92 -10.20
N TYR A 160 -1.95 5.43 -9.94
CA TYR A 160 -1.74 4.09 -9.39
C TYR A 160 -2.42 3.92 -8.02
N GLU A 161 -2.36 4.92 -7.15
CA GLU A 161 -3.03 4.90 -5.85
C GLU A 161 -4.56 4.85 -5.99
N VAL A 162 -5.15 5.56 -6.96
CA VAL A 162 -6.58 5.50 -7.28
C VAL A 162 -6.95 4.12 -7.83
N VAL A 163 -6.17 3.58 -8.77
CA VAL A 163 -6.40 2.23 -9.33
C VAL A 163 -6.34 1.18 -8.23
N MET A 164 -5.34 1.26 -7.34
CA MET A 164 -5.24 0.39 -6.17
C MET A 164 -6.49 0.51 -5.28
N GLY A 165 -6.93 1.73 -4.98
CA GLY A 165 -8.14 1.98 -4.19
C GLY A 165 -9.39 1.37 -4.82
N VAL A 166 -9.55 1.48 -6.15
CA VAL A 166 -10.65 0.86 -6.90
C VAL A 166 -10.57 -0.66 -6.84
N LEU A 167 -9.39 -1.26 -7.02
CA LEU A 167 -9.21 -2.71 -6.95
C LEU A 167 -9.56 -3.27 -5.56
N TYR A 168 -9.09 -2.64 -4.49
CA TYR A 168 -9.44 -3.05 -3.13
C TYR A 168 -10.93 -2.83 -2.83
N GLY A 169 -11.49 -1.68 -3.24
CA GLY A 169 -12.91 -1.38 -3.04
C GLY A 169 -13.82 -2.37 -3.77
N LEU A 170 -13.50 -2.69 -5.03
CA LEU A 170 -14.21 -3.68 -5.82
C LEU A 170 -14.09 -5.08 -5.19
N GLY A 171 -12.90 -5.47 -4.75
CA GLY A 171 -12.70 -6.73 -4.06
C GLY A 171 -13.54 -6.83 -2.80
N ALA A 172 -13.53 -5.80 -1.95
CA ALA A 172 -14.32 -5.74 -0.74
C ALA A 172 -15.83 -5.81 -1.03
N LEU A 173 -16.29 -5.12 -2.09
CA LEU A 173 -17.68 -5.17 -2.54
C LEU A 173 -18.07 -6.58 -3.01
N ILE A 174 -17.26 -7.22 -3.84
CA ILE A 174 -17.46 -8.59 -4.32
C ILE A 174 -17.54 -9.56 -3.14
N TYR A 175 -16.58 -9.48 -2.21
CA TYR A 175 -16.55 -10.30 -1.00
C TYR A 175 -17.80 -10.11 -0.13
N ALA A 176 -18.19 -8.85 0.13
CA ALA A 176 -19.34 -8.55 0.99
C ALA A 176 -20.67 -8.97 0.35
N THR A 177 -20.80 -8.83 -0.97
CA THR A 177 -22.02 -9.17 -1.71
C THR A 177 -22.10 -10.64 -2.10
N ARG A 178 -21.02 -11.41 -1.95
CA ARG A 178 -20.95 -12.85 -2.32
C ARG A 178 -21.35 -13.09 -3.77
N ILE A 179 -20.99 -12.18 -4.66
CA ILE A 179 -21.23 -12.31 -6.10
C ILE A 179 -19.97 -12.93 -6.72
N PRO A 180 -20.08 -13.94 -7.61
CA PRO A 180 -21.29 -14.39 -8.32
C PRO A 180 -22.03 -15.57 -7.68
N GLU A 181 -21.51 -16.21 -6.63
CA GLU A 181 -22.10 -17.44 -6.04
C GLU A 181 -23.50 -17.23 -5.45
N ARG A 182 -23.83 -16.00 -5.03
CA ARG A 182 -25.18 -15.60 -4.63
C ARG A 182 -26.19 -15.70 -5.78
N TRP A 183 -25.76 -15.47 -7.02
CA TRP A 183 -26.65 -15.51 -8.20
C TRP A 183 -26.80 -16.91 -8.78
N MET A 184 -25.76 -17.74 -8.70
CA MET A 184 -25.78 -19.11 -9.20
C MET A 184 -25.20 -20.08 -8.17
N PRO A 185 -25.98 -20.45 -7.13
CA PRO A 185 -25.56 -21.42 -6.12
C PRO A 185 -25.13 -22.76 -6.78
N GLY A 186 -24.05 -23.36 -6.29
CA GLY A 186 -23.53 -24.64 -6.81
C GLY A 186 -22.60 -24.51 -8.03
N LYS A 187 -22.60 -23.39 -8.76
CA LYS A 187 -21.75 -23.23 -9.96
C LYS A 187 -20.31 -22.81 -9.66
N PHE A 188 -20.10 -22.08 -8.56
CA PHE A 188 -18.82 -21.47 -8.21
C PHE A 188 -18.17 -22.14 -6.99
N ASP A 189 -18.57 -23.36 -6.65
CA ASP A 189 -18.14 -24.04 -5.42
C ASP A 189 -16.63 -24.30 -5.37
N ILE A 190 -15.99 -24.51 -6.52
CA ILE A 190 -14.55 -24.78 -6.65
C ILE A 190 -13.76 -23.57 -7.13
N ALA A 191 -14.28 -22.85 -8.13
CA ALA A 191 -13.58 -21.77 -8.80
C ALA A 191 -14.49 -20.57 -9.10
N GLY A 192 -13.97 -19.36 -8.98
CA GLY A 192 -14.63 -18.12 -9.36
C GLY A 192 -15.62 -17.56 -8.34
N HIS A 193 -15.69 -18.11 -7.12
CA HIS A 193 -16.49 -17.53 -6.05
C HIS A 193 -15.87 -16.21 -5.53
N SER A 194 -16.69 -15.37 -4.91
CA SER A 194 -16.34 -14.02 -4.47
C SER A 194 -15.04 -13.95 -3.66
N HIS A 195 -14.82 -14.91 -2.76
CA HIS A 195 -13.61 -14.94 -1.93
C HIS A 195 -12.31 -15.18 -2.73
N GLN A 196 -12.36 -15.97 -3.81
CA GLN A 196 -11.22 -16.11 -4.72
C GLN A 196 -10.98 -14.83 -5.52
N LEU A 197 -12.05 -14.23 -6.04
CA LEU A 197 -11.97 -12.96 -6.78
C LEU A 197 -11.42 -11.83 -5.89
N PHE A 198 -11.82 -11.81 -4.62
CA PHE A 198 -11.29 -10.89 -3.62
C PHE A 198 -9.77 -11.02 -3.49
N HIS A 199 -9.24 -12.24 -3.30
CA HIS A 199 -7.79 -12.47 -3.20
C HIS A 199 -7.04 -12.04 -4.47
N VAL A 200 -7.60 -12.33 -5.65
CA VAL A 200 -7.01 -11.88 -6.93
C VAL A 200 -6.91 -10.36 -6.98
N LEU A 201 -7.97 -9.65 -6.60
CA LEU A 201 -8.00 -8.19 -6.57
C LEU A 201 -7.07 -7.60 -5.51
N VAL A 202 -6.89 -8.27 -4.36
CA VAL A 202 -5.91 -7.88 -3.34
C VAL A 202 -4.49 -7.96 -3.89
N VAL A 203 -4.13 -9.04 -4.58
CA VAL A 203 -2.80 -9.19 -5.21
C VAL A 203 -2.61 -8.15 -6.32
N ALA A 204 -3.61 -7.92 -7.18
CA ALA A 204 -3.55 -6.90 -8.21
C ALA A 204 -3.39 -5.49 -7.63
N GLY A 205 -4.10 -5.18 -6.53
CA GLY A 205 -3.95 -3.93 -5.79
C GLY A 205 -2.55 -3.75 -5.21
N ALA A 206 -2.00 -4.78 -4.56
CA ALA A 206 -0.65 -4.76 -4.03
C ALA A 206 0.41 -4.60 -5.14
N TYR A 207 0.22 -5.25 -6.30
CA TYR A 207 1.10 -5.09 -7.45
C TYR A 207 1.04 -3.66 -8.03
N THR A 208 -0.16 -3.09 -8.14
CA THR A 208 -0.36 -1.70 -8.56
C THR A 208 0.37 -0.74 -7.62
N HIS A 209 0.28 -0.99 -6.31
CA HIS A 209 0.99 -0.21 -5.29
C HIS A 209 2.51 -0.38 -5.38
N TYR A 210 3.00 -1.59 -5.67
CA TYR A 210 4.41 -1.86 -5.92
C TYR A 210 4.96 -1.02 -7.08
N GLN A 211 4.21 -0.93 -8.20
CA GLN A 211 4.60 -0.08 -9.33
C GLN A 211 4.70 1.40 -8.95
N ALA A 212 3.72 1.91 -8.18
CA ALA A 212 3.81 3.27 -7.62
C ALA A 212 5.06 3.46 -6.76
N GLY A 213 5.39 2.48 -5.90
CA GLY A 213 6.59 2.49 -5.07
C GLY A 213 7.89 2.59 -5.88
N LEU A 214 7.99 1.88 -7.01
CA LEU A 214 9.14 1.99 -7.92
C LEU A 214 9.25 3.39 -8.54
N ILE A 215 8.13 4.01 -8.89
CA ILE A 215 8.10 5.39 -9.40
C ILE A 215 8.56 6.36 -8.31
N TYR A 216 8.06 6.22 -7.08
CA TYR A 216 8.50 7.04 -5.94
C TYR A 216 10.01 6.93 -5.69
N LEU A 217 10.56 5.71 -5.72
CA LEU A 217 12.00 5.50 -5.55
C LEU A 217 12.80 6.20 -6.64
N ARG A 218 12.43 6.02 -7.92
CA ARG A 218 13.10 6.72 -9.04
C ARG A 218 13.00 8.23 -8.94
N TRP A 219 11.83 8.74 -8.56
CA TRP A 219 11.61 10.17 -8.38
C TRP A 219 12.52 10.73 -7.28
N ARG A 220 12.63 10.05 -6.13
CA ARG A 220 13.42 10.52 -4.99
C ARG A 220 14.90 10.22 -5.06
N ASP A 221 15.31 9.22 -5.82
CA ASP A 221 16.73 9.01 -6.14
C ASP A 221 17.27 10.07 -7.10
N SER A 222 16.43 10.65 -7.96
CA SER A 222 16.86 11.66 -8.92
C SER A 222 16.71 13.09 -8.42
N GLN A 223 15.74 13.37 -7.56
CA GLN A 223 15.44 14.72 -7.08
C GLN A 223 15.75 14.92 -5.60
N GLY A 224 15.91 13.84 -4.82
CA GLY A 224 16.01 13.91 -3.38
C GLY A 224 14.76 14.52 -2.74
N CYS A 225 15.01 15.33 -1.71
CA CYS A 225 14.10 16.40 -1.36
C CYS A 225 14.43 17.63 -2.22
#